data_AF-A0A351FZD4-F1
#
_entry.id   AF-A0A351FZD4-F1
#
_cell.length_a   1.000
_cell.length_b   1.000
_cell.length_c   1.000
_cell.angle_alpha   90.00
_cell.angle_beta   90.00
_cell.angle_gamma   90.00
#
_symmetry.space_group_name_H-M   'P 1'
#
loop_
_entity.id
_entity.type
_entity.pdbx_description
1 polymer ?
#
loop_
_entity_poly.entity_id
_entity_poly.type
_entity_poly.pdbx_seq_one_letter_code
_entity_poly.pdbx_strand_id
1 'polypeptide(L)'
;MLRVQGHTQRVCSGLTRRDALRIGSAGLFGVNLLQVLAAEEQQRPSAFQRGRAKSVMFLFLFGGPSQLESFDMKPDASSSIRGPFHPIPSRTSGLRICEHLGQTANISDKLCVIRSMTHPH
;
A
#
# COMPACT_ATOMS: atom_id res chain seq x y z
N MET A 1 -26.48 7.37 15.61
CA MET A 1 -26.06 6.22 14.76
C MET A 1 -25.08 5.35 15.51
N LEU A 2 -25.38 4.05 15.61
CA LEU A 2 -24.50 3.02 16.14
C LEU A 2 -23.38 2.78 15.11
N ARG A 3 -22.10 2.90 15.50
CA ARG A 3 -20.96 2.67 14.59
C ARG A 3 -20.19 1.44 15.06
N VAL A 4 -20.67 0.27 14.68
CA VAL A 4 -19.93 -0.99 14.84
C VAL A 4 -18.91 -1.04 13.71
N GLN A 5 -17.65 -0.79 14.04
CA GLN A 5 -16.61 -0.60 13.02
C GLN A 5 -16.07 -1.91 12.42
N GLY A 6 -16.53 -3.09 12.89
CA GLY A 6 -16.10 -4.40 12.39
C GLY A 6 -14.60 -4.69 12.51
N HIS A 7 -13.85 -3.81 13.16
CA HIS A 7 -12.40 -3.84 13.23
C HIS A 7 -11.94 -3.43 14.63
N THR A 8 -10.93 -4.12 15.15
CA THR A 8 -10.31 -3.77 16.42
C THR A 8 -9.65 -2.39 16.30
N GLN A 9 -10.21 -1.40 17.00
CA GLN A 9 -9.65 -0.05 17.09
C GLN A 9 -8.93 0.08 18.42
N ARG A 10 -7.63 0.41 18.39
CA ARG A 10 -6.90 0.80 19.60
C ARG A 10 -7.20 2.28 19.86
N VAL A 11 -8.17 2.55 20.72
CA VAL A 11 -8.54 3.92 21.11
C VAL A 11 -7.58 4.43 22.19
N CYS A 12 -6.78 5.45 21.87
CA CYS A 12 -5.87 6.10 22.84
C CYS A 12 -6.60 6.90 23.92
N SER A 13 -7.93 7.05 23.81
CA SER A 13 -8.79 7.80 24.73
C SER A 13 -9.53 6.94 25.77
N GLY A 14 -9.27 5.63 25.82
CA GLY A 14 -10.00 4.70 26.69
C GLY A 14 -11.48 4.51 26.28
N LEU A 15 -12.24 3.81 27.12
CA LEU A 15 -13.68 3.59 26.94
C LEU A 15 -14.49 4.79 27.43
N THR A 16 -15.29 5.39 26.56
CA THR A 16 -16.17 6.49 26.96
C THR A 16 -17.51 5.97 27.51
N ARG A 17 -18.20 6.77 28.35
CA ARG A 17 -19.56 6.47 28.83
C ARG A 17 -20.54 6.16 27.69
N ARG A 18 -20.41 6.84 26.55
CA ARG A 18 -21.26 6.60 25.38
C ARG A 18 -20.99 5.23 24.75
N ASP A 19 -19.75 4.77 24.76
CA ASP A 19 -19.40 3.45 24.23
C ASP A 19 -19.93 2.34 25.14
N ALA A 20 -19.87 2.52 26.46
CA ALA A 20 -20.50 1.61 27.42
C ALA A 20 -22.03 1.53 27.22
N LEU A 21 -22.71 2.67 27.08
CA LEU A 21 -24.15 2.70 26.81
C LEU A 21 -24.52 2.06 25.46
N ARG A 22 -23.66 2.19 24.44
CA ARG A 22 -23.86 1.56 23.12
C ARG A 22 -23.70 0.04 23.18
N ILE A 23 -22.66 -0.44 23.86
CA ILE A 23 -22.40 -1.88 24.01
C ILE A 23 -23.51 -2.51 24.86
N GLY A 24 -23.89 -1.87 25.96
CA GLY A 24 -24.98 -2.34 26.84
C GLY A 24 -26.35 -2.36 26.16
N SER A 25 -26.68 -1.34 25.36
CA SER A 25 -27.95 -1.33 24.63
C SER A 25 -27.98 -2.34 23.49
N ALA A 26 -26.85 -2.61 22.80
CA ALA A 26 -26.78 -3.63 21.76
C ALA A 26 -27.17 -5.02 22.29
N GLY A 27 -26.70 -5.38 23.50
CA GLY A 27 -27.11 -6.61 24.18
C GLY A 27 -28.60 -6.63 24.54
N LEU A 28 -29.14 -5.51 25.02
CA LEU A 28 -30.57 -5.38 25.34
C LEU A 28 -31.48 -5.55 24.11
N PHE A 29 -31.02 -5.12 22.94
CA PHE A 29 -31.74 -5.25 21.67
C PHE A 29 -31.42 -6.55 20.91
N GLY A 30 -30.90 -7.57 21.60
CA GLY A 30 -30.86 -8.94 21.09
C GLY A 30 -29.55 -9.37 20.42
N VAL A 31 -28.52 -8.50 20.38
CA VAL A 31 -27.19 -8.90 19.93
C VAL A 31 -26.54 -9.75 21.00
N ASN A 32 -26.39 -11.04 20.73
CA ASN A 32 -25.71 -11.98 21.63
C ASN A 32 -24.37 -12.46 21.05
N LEU A 33 -23.52 -13.03 21.92
CA LEU A 33 -22.19 -13.48 21.53
C LEU A 33 -22.20 -14.51 20.39
N LEU A 34 -23.19 -15.42 20.36
CA LEU A 34 -23.29 -16.45 19.32
C LEU A 34 -23.56 -15.82 17.94
N GLN A 35 -24.42 -14.80 17.87
CA GLN A 35 -24.66 -14.07 16.63
C GLN A 35 -23.43 -13.31 16.16
N VAL A 36 -22.64 -12.75 17.09
CA VAL A 36 -21.38 -12.08 16.76
C VAL A 36 -20.36 -13.08 16.20
N LEU A 37 -20.19 -14.23 16.83
CA LEU A 37 -19.27 -15.28 16.37
C LEU A 37 -19.70 -15.83 15.01
N ALA A 38 -21.00 -16.05 14.79
CA ALA A 38 -21.53 -16.48 13.49
C ALA A 38 -21.29 -15.43 12.39
N ALA A 39 -21.41 -14.14 12.71
CA ALA A 39 -21.13 -13.06 11.77
C ALA A 39 -19.62 -12.94 11.44
N GLU A 40 -18.74 -13.16 12.42
CA GLU A 40 -17.28 -13.21 12.19
C GLU A 40 -16.88 -14.37 11.27
N GLU A 41 -17.49 -15.55 11.43
CA GLU A 41 -17.22 -16.69 10.56
C GLU A 41 -17.69 -16.45 9.12
N GLN A 42 -18.82 -15.75 8.93
CA GLN A 42 -19.29 -15.32 7.61
C GLN A 42 -18.41 -14.24 6.97
N GLN A 43 -17.64 -13.49 7.77
CA GLN A 43 -16.62 -12.56 7.30
C GLN A 43 -15.27 -13.24 6.99
N ARG A 44 -15.25 -14.57 6.78
CA ARG A 44 -14.05 -15.26 6.27
C ARG A 44 -13.53 -14.53 5.02
N PRO A 45 -12.21 -14.20 4.99
CA PRO A 45 -11.63 -13.55 3.84
C PRO A 45 -11.91 -14.37 2.59
N SER A 46 -12.55 -13.77 1.58
CA SER A 46 -12.59 -14.39 0.25
C SER A 46 -11.15 -14.66 -0.20
N ALA A 47 -10.93 -15.64 -1.09
CA ALA A 47 -9.61 -15.90 -1.66
C ALA A 47 -8.94 -14.67 -2.31
N PHE A 48 -9.72 -13.60 -2.54
CA PHE A 48 -9.31 -12.31 -3.09
C PHE A 48 -9.33 -11.15 -2.09
N GLN A 49 -9.53 -11.38 -0.79
CA GLN A 49 -9.27 -10.35 0.22
C GLN A 49 -7.76 -10.08 0.26
N ARG A 50 -7.36 -9.13 -0.58
CA ARG A 50 -6.04 -8.51 -0.58
C ARG A 50 -5.71 -8.14 0.86
N GLY A 51 -4.64 -8.72 1.39
CA GLY A 51 -4.16 -8.41 2.72
C GLY A 51 -4.07 -6.90 2.89
N ARG A 52 -4.75 -6.37 3.91
CA ARG A 52 -4.71 -4.93 4.20
C ARG A 52 -3.29 -4.59 4.67
N ALA A 53 -2.65 -3.64 3.99
CA ALA A 53 -1.36 -3.12 4.46
C ALA A 53 -1.52 -2.56 5.89
N LYS A 54 -0.71 -3.04 6.82
CA LYS A 54 -0.76 -2.62 8.24
C LYS A 54 -0.28 -1.18 8.44
N SER A 55 0.68 -0.77 7.62
CA SER A 55 1.27 0.57 7.58
C SER A 55 1.71 0.88 6.15
N VAL A 56 1.66 2.16 5.78
CA VAL A 56 2.12 2.66 4.47
C VAL A 56 3.07 3.83 4.73
N MET A 57 4.28 3.75 4.18
CA MET A 57 5.21 4.86 4.14
C MET A 57 5.16 5.47 2.74
N PHE A 58 4.86 6.77 2.67
CA PHE A 58 4.86 7.51 1.42
C PHE A 58 6.09 8.41 1.36
N LEU A 59 6.96 8.16 0.39
CA LEU A 59 8.16 8.95 0.14
C LEU A 59 7.90 9.86 -1.05
N PHE A 60 7.74 11.16 -0.79
CA PHE A 60 7.58 12.17 -1.84
C PHE A 60 8.92 12.85 -2.11
N LEU A 61 9.55 12.51 -3.25
CA LEU A 61 10.87 12.98 -3.62
C LEU A 61 10.78 14.30 -4.40
N PHE A 62 10.38 15.39 -3.72
CA PHE A 62 10.38 16.72 -4.34
C PHE A 62 11.81 17.17 -4.63
N GLY A 63 12.10 17.51 -5.89
CA GLY A 63 13.47 17.82 -6.33
C GLY A 63 14.42 16.62 -6.33
N GLY A 64 13.89 15.40 -6.24
CA GLY A 64 14.66 14.17 -6.32
C GLY A 64 15.16 13.83 -7.73
N PRO A 65 15.77 12.64 -7.91
CA PRO A 65 16.30 12.22 -9.20
C PRO A 65 15.19 12.09 -10.25
N SER A 66 15.53 12.40 -11.51
CA SER A 66 14.59 12.29 -12.63
C SER A 66 14.16 10.83 -12.86
N GLN A 67 12.97 10.62 -13.43
CA GLN A 67 12.54 9.31 -13.89
C GLN A 67 13.51 8.73 -14.94
N LEU A 68 14.06 9.62 -15.79
CA LEU A 68 15.06 9.28 -16.82
C LEU A 68 16.42 8.86 -16.24
N GLU A 69 16.66 9.11 -14.96
CA GLU A 69 17.92 8.77 -14.29
C GLU A 69 17.76 7.64 -13.29
N SER A 70 16.54 7.14 -13.09
CA SER A 70 16.22 6.13 -12.07
C SER A 70 15.63 4.86 -12.67
N PHE A 71 14.40 4.94 -13.20
CA PHE A 71 13.61 3.77 -13.60
C PHE A 71 13.15 3.79 -15.06
N ASP A 72 13.46 4.81 -15.85
CA ASP A 72 13.08 4.94 -17.27
C ASP A 72 14.18 5.59 -18.13
N MET A 73 15.37 4.99 -18.15
CA MET A 73 16.59 5.65 -18.66
C MET A 73 16.69 5.82 -20.17
N LYS A 74 15.67 5.39 -20.93
CA LYS A 74 15.58 5.49 -22.40
C LYS A 74 16.95 5.35 -23.10
N PRO A 75 17.68 4.24 -22.90
CA PRO A 75 19.08 4.12 -23.34
C PRO A 75 19.25 4.25 -24.86
N ASP A 76 18.20 3.93 -25.61
CA ASP A 76 18.18 3.96 -27.07
C ASP A 76 17.82 5.35 -27.63
N ALA A 77 17.51 6.34 -26.77
CA ALA A 77 17.25 7.72 -27.19
C ALA A 77 18.55 8.52 -27.39
N SER A 78 18.45 9.69 -28.04
CA SER A 78 19.59 10.60 -28.22
C SER A 78 20.16 11.06 -26.88
N SER A 79 21.45 11.44 -26.87
CA SER A 79 22.14 11.98 -25.68
C SER A 79 21.49 13.22 -25.09
N SER A 80 20.69 13.96 -25.87
CA SER A 80 19.90 15.09 -25.40
C SER A 80 18.64 14.70 -24.61
N ILE A 81 18.16 13.47 -24.78
CA ILE A 81 16.93 12.95 -24.15
C ILE A 81 17.28 12.01 -22.99
N ARG A 82 18.26 11.14 -23.16
CA ARG A 82 18.69 10.22 -22.10
C ARG A 82 19.62 10.92 -21.11
N GLY A 83 19.54 10.52 -19.84
CA GLY A 83 20.46 11.00 -18.81
C GLY A 83 21.90 10.50 -19.00
N PRO A 84 22.85 11.00 -18.20
CA PRO A 84 24.27 10.65 -18.31
C PRO A 84 24.62 9.24 -17.77
N PHE A 85 23.69 8.60 -17.04
CA PHE A 85 23.92 7.34 -16.36
C PHE A 85 23.60 6.13 -17.23
N HIS A 86 24.10 4.96 -16.81
CA HIS A 86 23.90 3.70 -17.52
C HIS A 86 22.90 2.77 -16.83
N PRO A 87 22.06 2.05 -17.61
CA PRO A 87 21.17 1.04 -17.06
C PRO A 87 21.94 -0.24 -16.71
N ILE A 88 21.63 -0.82 -15.57
CA ILE A 88 22.04 -2.16 -15.14
C ILE A 88 20.86 -3.14 -15.18
N PRO A 89 21.10 -4.45 -15.37
CA PRO A 89 20.07 -5.47 -15.20
C PRO A 89 19.58 -5.53 -13.75
N SER A 90 18.34 -5.98 -13.56
CA SER A 90 17.76 -6.24 -12.25
C SER A 90 17.23 -7.68 -12.16
N ARG A 91 16.88 -8.15 -10.97
CA ARG A 91 16.25 -9.47 -10.75
C ARG A 91 14.94 -9.65 -11.51
N THR A 92 14.19 -8.56 -11.73
CA THR A 92 12.98 -8.59 -12.53
C THR A 92 13.34 -8.56 -14.01
N SER A 93 12.99 -9.62 -14.73
CA SER A 93 13.22 -9.75 -16.17
C SER A 93 12.62 -8.56 -16.93
N GLY A 94 13.42 -7.97 -17.83
CA GLY A 94 13.03 -6.80 -18.62
C GLY A 94 13.06 -5.46 -17.89
N LEU A 95 13.22 -5.44 -16.56
CA LEU A 95 13.38 -4.21 -15.79
C LEU A 95 14.86 -3.81 -15.74
N ARG A 96 15.18 -2.67 -16.35
CA ARG A 96 16.47 -1.98 -16.24
C ARG A 96 16.35 -0.80 -15.27
N ILE A 97 17.38 -0.61 -14.43
CA ILE A 97 17.44 0.44 -13.39
C ILE A 97 18.82 1.11 -13.47
N CYS A 98 18.97 2.34 -12.99
CA CYS A 98 20.25 3.05 -12.93
C CYS A 98 21.35 2.33 -12.14
N GLU A 99 22.60 2.41 -12.64
CA GLU A 99 23.79 1.84 -12.03
C GLU A 99 24.02 2.25 -10.56
N HIS A 100 23.55 3.44 -10.16
CA HIS A 100 23.64 3.92 -8.78
C HIS A 100 22.59 3.30 -7.83
N LEU A 101 21.63 2.54 -8.35
CA LEU A 101 20.56 1.90 -7.58
C LEU A 101 20.75 0.38 -7.46
N GLY A 102 22.00 -0.08 -7.30
CA GLY A 102 22.33 -1.51 -7.23
C GLY A 102 21.58 -2.28 -6.13
N GLN A 103 21.36 -1.67 -4.96
CA GLN A 103 20.55 -2.29 -3.89
C GLN A 103 19.08 -2.44 -4.31
N THR A 104 18.52 -1.47 -5.03
CA THR A 104 17.16 -1.53 -5.57
C THR A 104 17.05 -2.60 -6.66
N ALA A 105 18.04 -2.72 -7.54
CA ALA A 105 18.10 -3.77 -8.55
C ALA A 105 18.09 -5.18 -7.92
N ASN A 106 18.79 -5.35 -6.80
CA ASN A 106 18.85 -6.58 -6.01
C ASN A 106 17.54 -6.96 -5.29
N ILE A 107 16.56 -6.06 -5.21
CA ILE A 107 15.23 -6.36 -4.63
C ILE A 107 14.11 -6.10 -5.64
N SER A 108 14.44 -6.01 -6.92
CA SER A 108 13.48 -5.67 -7.98
C SER A 108 12.30 -6.64 -8.10
N ASP A 109 12.46 -7.89 -7.64
CA ASP A 109 11.44 -8.93 -7.54
C ASP A 109 10.40 -8.68 -6.43
N LYS A 110 10.66 -7.69 -5.56
CA LYS A 110 9.77 -7.30 -4.44
C LYS A 110 9.12 -5.94 -4.63
N LEU A 111 9.37 -5.29 -5.77
CA LEU A 111 8.84 -3.97 -6.09
C LEU A 111 8.05 -3.99 -7.39
N CYS A 112 7.16 -3.00 -7.53
CA CYS A 112 6.40 -2.76 -8.75
C CYS A 112 6.69 -1.34 -9.22
N VAL A 113 7.29 -1.22 -10.40
CA VAL A 113 7.55 0.08 -11.03
C VAL A 113 6.33 0.44 -11.89
N ILE A 114 5.64 1.52 -11.53
CA ILE A 114 4.48 2.02 -12.27
C ILE A 114 4.93 3.18 -13.16
N ARG A 115 4.89 2.99 -14.49
CA ARG A 115 5.23 4.02 -15.48
C ARG A 115 3.96 4.55 -16.17
N SER A 116 3.07 5.17 -15.38
CA SER A 116 1.77 5.65 -15.88
C SER A 116 1.73 7.15 -16.18
N MET A 117 2.82 7.89 -15.93
CA MET A 117 2.85 9.32 -16.16
C MET A 117 3.17 9.59 -17.64
N THR A 118 2.20 10.14 -18.35
CA THR A 118 2.34 10.58 -19.75
C THR A 118 1.84 12.00 -19.86
N HIS A 119 2.43 12.79 -20.78
CA HIS A 119 1.95 14.12 -21.12
C HIS A 119 1.68 14.17 -22.62
N PRO A 120 0.58 14.77 -23.08
CA PRO A 120 0.17 14.76 -24.49
C PRO A 120 0.98 15.71 -25.41
N HIS A 121 2.05 16.31 -24.89
CA HIS A 121 2.91 17.25 -25.62
C HIS A 121 4.36 16.82 -25.49
#